data_AF-A0A4U8V990-F1
#
_entry.id   AF-A0A4U8V990-F1
#
_cell.length_a   1.000
_cell.length_b   1.000
_cell.length_c   1.000
_cell.angle_alpha   90.00
_cell.angle_beta   90.00
_cell.angle_gamma   90.00
#
_symmetry.space_group_name_H-M   'P 1'
#
loop_
_entity.id
_entity.type
_entity.pdbx_description
1 polymer ?
#
loop_
_entity_poly.entity_id
_entity_poly.type
_entity_poly.pdbx_seq_one_letter_code
_entity_poly.pdbx_strand_id
1 'polypeptide(L)'
;MSEAGLRLNINMRERCRMHDLNEALDDLRAVIPYAHGNSVRKLSKIATLLLAKNHIIMQTNAIEELRQIVQNQQRQLEQLQRSESPLETPEK
;
A
#
# COMPACT_ATOMS: atom_id res chain seq x y z
N MET A 1 -34.57 31.92 -12.59
CA MET A 1 -33.92 30.91 -13.46
C MET A 1 -34.98 29.93 -13.92
N SER A 2 -34.98 29.51 -15.19
CA SER A 2 -35.90 28.48 -15.68
C SER A 2 -35.54 27.11 -15.08
N GLU A 3 -36.54 26.24 -14.91
CA GLU A 3 -36.35 24.87 -14.42
C GLU A 3 -35.33 24.08 -15.26
N ALA A 4 -35.33 24.31 -16.58
CA ALA A 4 -34.36 23.73 -17.50
C ALA A 4 -32.91 24.19 -17.21
N GLY A 5 -32.71 25.47 -16.87
CA GLY A 5 -31.40 26.01 -16.51
C GLY A 5 -30.86 25.41 -15.20
N LEU A 6 -31.74 25.18 -14.22
CA LEU A 6 -31.38 24.52 -12.97
C LEU A 6 -30.95 23.07 -13.20
N ARG A 7 -31.71 22.30 -13.98
CA ARG A 7 -31.36 20.90 -14.32
C ARG A 7 -30.01 20.81 -15.02
N LEU A 8 -29.71 21.71 -15.95
CA LEU A 8 -28.43 21.73 -16.65
C LEU A 8 -27.26 22.01 -15.71
N ASN A 9 -27.42 22.97 -14.78
CA ASN A 9 -26.39 23.31 -13.80
C ASN A 9 -26.09 22.15 -12.85
N ILE A 10 -27.13 21.46 -12.36
CA ILE A 10 -26.98 20.27 -11.51
C ILE A 10 -26.23 19.16 -12.25
N ASN A 11 -26.62 18.87 -13.50
CA ASN A 11 -25.95 17.84 -14.30
C ASN A 11 -24.48 18.16 -14.57
N MET A 12 -24.15 19.44 -14.79
CA MET A 12 -22.77 19.86 -14.98
C MET A 12 -21.95 19.65 -13.70
N ARG A 13 -22.50 20.04 -12.54
CA ARG A 13 -21.84 19.84 -11.25
C ARG A 13 -21.56 18.36 -10.97
N GLU A 14 -22.55 17.49 -11.20
CA GLU A 14 -22.36 16.05 -10.96
C GLU A 14 -21.33 15.43 -11.92
N ARG A 15 -21.26 15.91 -13.17
CA ARG A 15 -20.20 15.49 -14.10
C ARG A 15 -18.81 15.87 -13.59
N CYS A 16 -18.63 17.09 -13.10
CA CYS A 16 -17.36 17.53 -12.50
C CYS A 16 -17.00 16.64 -11.30
N ARG A 17 -17.94 16.46 -10.36
CA ARG A 17 -17.74 15.58 -9.19
C ARG A 17 -17.32 14.16 -9.58
N MET A 18 -17.95 13.60 -10.61
CA MET A 18 -17.61 12.27 -11.13
C MET A 18 -16.26 12.24 -11.85
N HIS A 19 -15.81 13.35 -12.45
CA HIS A 19 -14.49 13.45 -13.05
C HIS A 19 -13.41 13.39 -11.97
N ASP A 20 -13.52 14.23 -10.94
CA ASP A 20 -12.59 14.27 -9.79
C ASP A 20 -12.50 12.89 -9.12
N LEU A 21 -13.66 12.21 -8.95
CA LEU A 21 -13.70 10.87 -8.38
C LEU A 21 -12.99 9.83 -9.27
N ASN A 22 -13.15 9.93 -10.59
CA ASN A 22 -12.51 9.00 -11.52
C ASN A 22 -11.00 9.24 -11.59
N GLU A 23 -10.56 10.49 -11.50
CA GLU A 23 -9.14 10.87 -11.42
C GLU A 23 -8.50 10.26 -10.18
N ALA A 24 -9.07 10.47 -8.99
CA ALA A 24 -8.57 9.85 -7.76
C ALA A 24 -8.54 8.31 -7.82
N LEU A 25 -9.49 7.70 -8.55
CA LEU A 25 -9.50 6.25 -8.74
C LEU A 25 -8.41 5.78 -9.72
N ASP A 26 -8.02 6.61 -10.69
CA ASP A 26 -6.90 6.34 -11.59
C ASP A 26 -5.56 6.48 -10.87
N ASP A 27 -5.42 7.46 -9.97
CA ASP A 27 -4.27 7.54 -9.05
C ASP A 27 -4.17 6.31 -8.16
N LEU A 28 -5.31 5.80 -7.67
CA LEU A 28 -5.34 4.55 -6.92
C LEU A 28 -4.89 3.37 -7.80
N ARG A 29 -5.26 3.32 -9.09
CA ARG A 29 -4.74 2.28 -10.01
C ARG A 29 -3.23 2.37 -10.15
N ALA A 30 -2.67 3.59 -10.21
CA ALA A 30 -1.23 3.84 -10.36
C ALA A 30 -0.37 3.11 -9.33
N VAL A 31 -0.87 2.95 -8.10
CA VAL A 31 -0.13 2.34 -6.99
C VAL A 31 -0.45 0.85 -6.75
N ILE A 32 -1.41 0.27 -7.46
CA ILE A 32 -1.79 -1.15 -7.30
C ILE A 32 -0.81 -2.04 -8.10
N PRO A 33 -0.22 -3.08 -7.47
CA PRO A 33 0.61 -4.04 -8.17
C PRO A 33 -0.16 -4.76 -9.29
N TYR A 34 0.50 -5.01 -10.41
CA TYR A 34 -0.07 -5.71 -11.58
C TYR A 34 -1.24 -5.00 -12.26
N ALA A 35 -1.56 -3.76 -11.85
CA ALA A 35 -2.55 -2.93 -12.53
C ALA A 35 -2.00 -2.26 -13.81
N HIS A 36 -0.70 -2.37 -14.06
CA HIS A 36 0.02 -1.73 -15.16
C HIS A 36 0.73 -2.73 -16.05
N GLY A 37 0.75 -2.44 -17.34
CA GLY A 37 1.50 -3.16 -18.36
C GLY A 37 0.94 -2.85 -19.74
N ASN A 38 1.79 -2.77 -20.76
CA ASN A 38 1.42 -2.35 -22.12
C ASN A 38 0.34 -3.26 -22.74
N SER A 39 0.16 -4.47 -22.20
CA SER A 39 -0.83 -5.47 -22.62
C SER A 39 -1.96 -5.68 -21.60
N VAL A 40 -1.95 -4.97 -20.46
CA VAL A 40 -2.92 -5.14 -19.38
C VAL A 40 -4.05 -4.13 -19.54
N ARG A 41 -5.28 -4.62 -19.65
CA ARG A 41 -6.48 -3.78 -19.78
C ARG A 41 -6.73 -3.02 -18.47
N LYS A 42 -7.17 -1.75 -18.58
CA LYS A 42 -7.60 -0.93 -17.43
C LYS A 42 -8.62 -1.68 -16.56
N LEU A 43 -8.30 -1.79 -15.27
CA LEU A 43 -9.15 -2.45 -14.28
C LEU A 43 -10.49 -1.72 -14.10
N SER A 44 -11.56 -2.49 -13.88
CA SER A 44 -12.87 -1.94 -13.49
C SER A 44 -12.82 -1.27 -12.11
N LYS A 45 -13.79 -0.41 -11.79
CA LYS A 45 -13.86 0.26 -10.47
C LYS A 45 -13.87 -0.74 -9.32
N ILE A 46 -14.66 -1.81 -9.44
CA ILE A 46 -14.77 -2.87 -8.43
C ILE A 46 -13.45 -3.64 -8.30
N ALA A 47 -12.82 -4.00 -9.42
CA ALA A 47 -11.54 -4.71 -9.41
C ALA A 47 -10.43 -3.86 -8.77
N THR A 48 -10.37 -2.57 -9.10
CA THR A 48 -9.44 -1.61 -8.47
C THR A 48 -9.62 -1.58 -6.95
N LEU A 49 -10.85 -1.44 -6.45
CA LEU A 49 -11.11 -1.39 -5.01
C LEU A 49 -10.77 -2.72 -4.31
N LEU A 50 -11.08 -3.85 -4.94
CA LEU A 50 -10.76 -5.17 -4.40
C LEU A 50 -9.24 -5.37 -4.29
N LEU A 51 -8.50 -5.05 -5.35
CA LEU A 51 -7.05 -5.17 -5.36
C LEU A 51 -6.39 -4.18 -4.38
N ALA A 52 -6.88 -2.94 -4.30
CA ALA A 52 -6.38 -1.97 -3.32
C ALA A 52 -6.51 -2.50 -1.89
N LYS A 53 -7.69 -3.02 -1.52
CA LYS A 53 -7.92 -3.61 -0.19
C LYS A 53 -6.96 -4.76 0.08
N ASN A 54 -6.83 -5.68 -0.87
CA ASN A 54 -5.96 -6.85 -0.71
C ASN A 54 -4.48 -6.45 -0.62
N HIS A 55 -4.07 -5.43 -1.39
CA HIS A 55 -2.71 -4.91 -1.36
C HIS A 55 -2.37 -4.31 0.01
N ILE A 56 -3.27 -3.54 0.63
CA ILE A 56 -3.07 -3.01 1.99
C ILE A 56 -2.89 -4.14 3.02
N ILE A 57 -3.72 -5.19 2.94
CA ILE A 57 -3.62 -6.35 3.85
C ILE A 57 -2.26 -7.05 3.67
N MET A 58 -1.87 -7.31 2.42
CA MET A 58 -0.59 -7.94 2.10
C MET A 58 0.60 -7.11 2.60
N GLN A 59 0.59 -5.80 2.38
CA GLN A 59 1.65 -4.90 2.86
C GLN A 59 1.73 -4.88 4.39
N THR A 60 0.58 -4.86 5.07
CA THR A 60 0.52 -4.93 6.54
C THR A 60 1.19 -6.21 7.05
N ASN A 61 0.83 -7.37 6.48
CA ASN A 61 1.41 -8.66 6.87
C ASN A 61 2.92 -8.71 6.57
N ALA A 62 3.35 -8.23 5.41
CA ALA A 62 4.77 -8.18 5.04
C ALA A 62 5.58 -7.31 6.02
N ILE A 63 5.02 -6.18 6.47
CA ILE A 63 5.67 -5.32 7.48
C ILE A 63 5.81 -6.05 8.82
N GLU A 64 4.78 -6.78 9.26
CA GLU A 64 4.82 -7.59 10.48
C GLU A 64 5.92 -8.66 10.41
N GLU A 65 5.97 -9.40 9.30
CA GLU A 65 6.98 -10.44 9.05
C GLU A 65 8.40 -9.85 9.04
N LEU A 66 8.61 -8.71 8.37
CA LEU A 66 9.91 -8.03 8.34
C LEU A 66 10.34 -7.56 9.74
N ARG A 67 9.40 -7.06 10.57
CA ARG A 67 9.70 -6.70 11.97
C ARG A 67 10.18 -7.91 12.76
N GLN A 68 9.53 -9.06 12.59
CA GLN A 68 9.94 -10.30 13.25
C GLN A 68 11.32 -10.77 12.78
N ILE A 69 11.59 -10.70 11.48
CA ILE A 69 12.92 -11.04 10.91
C ILE A 69 14.00 -10.14 11.52
N VAL A 70 13.79 -8.82 11.56
CA VAL A 70 14.76 -7.88 12.14
C VAL A 70 14.99 -8.17 13.62
N GLN A 71 13.94 -8.45 14.40
CA GLN A 71 14.09 -8.82 15.82
C GLN A 71 14.86 -10.13 16.00
N ASN A 72 14.63 -11.12 15.14
CA ASN A 72 15.35 -12.39 15.16
C ASN A 72 16.84 -12.20 14.83
N GLN A 73 17.13 -11.40 13.80
CA GLN A 73 18.50 -11.05 13.42
C GLN A 73 19.23 -10.31 14.55
N GLN A 74 18.56 -9.35 15.19
CA GLN A 74 19.12 -8.62 16.33
C GLN A 74 19.48 -9.56 17.48
N ARG A 75 18.58 -10.50 17.83
CA ARG A 75 18.86 -11.52 18.86
C ARG A 75 20.01 -12.45 18.48
N GLN A 76 20.11 -12.83 17.20
CA GLN A 76 21.23 -13.66 16.72
C GLN A 76 22.57 -12.92 16.82
N LEU A 77 22.61 -11.63 16.47
CA LEU A 77 23.80 -10.81 16.61
C LEU A 77 24.25 -10.67 18.06
N GLU A 78 23.31 -10.45 19.00
CA GLU A 78 23.61 -10.38 20.43
C GLU A 78 24.17 -11.70 20.98
N GLN A 79 23.67 -12.84 20.48
CA GLN A 79 24.19 -14.17 20.87
C GLN A 79 25.62 -14.39 20.36
N LEU A 80 25.92 -14.00 19.12
CA LEU A 80 27.26 -14.09 18.56
C LEU A 80 28.25 -13.20 19.34
N GLN A 81 27.87 -11.96 19.64
CA GLN A 81 28.69 -11.04 20.43
C GLN A 81 28.97 -11.56 21.85
N ARG A 82 28.02 -12.25 22.49
CA ARG A 82 28.24 -12.89 23.80
C ARG A 82 29.18 -14.09 23.72
N SER A 83 29.19 -14.82 22.61
CA SER A 83 30.05 -15.99 22.43
C SER A 83 31.51 -15.64 22.16
N GLU A 84 31.80 -14.41 21.73
CA GLU A 84 33.15 -13.92 21.45
C GLU A 84 33.85 -13.28 22.66
N SER A 85 33.18 -13.16 23.83
CA SER A 85 33.84 -12.71 25.06
C SER A 85 34.94 -13.71 25.46
N PRO A 86 36.23 -13.32 25.46
CA PRO A 86 37.33 -14.22 25.81
C PRO A 86 37.20 -14.69 27.25
N LEU A 87 37.44 -15.99 27.49
CA LEU A 87 37.69 -16.50 28.84
C LEU A 87 38.72 -15.61 29.53
N GLU A 88 38.31 -14.88 30.56
CA GLU A 88 39.24 -14.36 31.57
C GLU A 88 39.97 -15.58 32.13
N THR A 89 41.18 -15.83 31.65
CA THR A 89 42.10 -16.74 32.32
C THR A 89 42.37 -16.15 33.70
N PRO A 90 42.17 -16.92 34.79
CA PRO A 90 42.41 -16.39 36.13
C PRO A 90 43.91 -16.11 36.26
N GLU A 91 44.28 -14.84 36.35
CA GLU A 91 45.61 -14.45 36.79
C GLU A 91 45.79 -14.80 38.28
N LYS A 92 47.01 -15.25 38.58
CA LYS A 92 47.49 -15.86 39.83
C LYS A 92 47.19 -15.07 41.10
#